data_AF-A0A973FKM9-F1
#
_entry.id   AF-A0A973FKM9-F1
#
_cell.length_a   1.000
_cell.length_b   1.000
_cell.length_c   1.000
_cell.angle_alpha   90.00
_cell.angle_beta   90.00
_cell.angle_gamma   90.00
#
_symmetry.space_group_name_H-M   'P 1'
#
loop_
_entity.id
_entity.type
_entity.pdbx_description
1 polymer ?
#
loop_
_entity_poly.entity_id
_entity_poly.type
_entity_poly.pdbx_seq_one_letter_code
_entity_poly.pdbx_strand_id
1 'polypeptide(L)'
;MIVVLLLSCPLAAFSATNTAIDPGGGSLTLVPSGPVTVNSVPLALVKQARDLSGAVLATGANVTPGQTIYFVLYVDNTTAYPANDIQITDQLDESAFTYLMNSMETAVVPAGSDDAAIWAGAWSSLSDLRGAPDDLASITDSGGPAGLDRLTVGVVAVQANQTLNVSGNTLRAIRFRVTVN
;
A
#
# COMPACT_ATOMS: atom_id res chain seq x y z
N MET A 1 -2.94 -31.82 0.62
CA MET A 1 -2.21 -31.01 1.62
C MET A 1 -0.87 -30.64 1.02
N ILE A 2 -0.74 -29.42 0.53
CA ILE A 2 0.50 -28.63 0.46
C ILE A 2 -0.02 -27.19 0.46
N VAL A 3 0.25 -26.50 1.56
CA VAL A 3 0.13 -25.05 1.70
C VAL A 3 1.38 -24.48 1.05
N VAL A 4 1.23 -23.63 0.04
CA VAL A 4 2.30 -22.76 -0.42
C VAL A 4 1.86 -21.33 -0.16
N LEU A 5 2.17 -20.89 1.06
CA LEU A 5 2.13 -19.50 1.47
C LEU A 5 3.40 -18.84 0.91
N LEU A 6 3.32 -18.31 -0.31
CA LEU A 6 4.35 -17.40 -0.82
C LEU A 6 4.05 -15.99 -0.30
N LEU A 7 4.31 -15.79 0.99
CA LEU A 7 4.75 -14.49 1.49
C LEU A 7 6.10 -14.23 0.81
N SER A 8 6.07 -13.62 -0.38
CA SER A 8 7.25 -12.90 -0.84
C SER A 8 7.60 -11.94 0.28
N CYS A 9 8.75 -12.19 0.92
CA CYS A 9 9.26 -11.42 2.03
C CYS A 9 8.99 -9.93 1.74
N PRO A 10 8.17 -9.22 2.55
CA PRO A 10 8.03 -7.79 2.32
C PRO A 10 9.43 -7.23 2.57
N LEU A 11 10.11 -6.82 1.51
CA LEU A 11 11.21 -5.88 1.66
C LEU A 11 10.59 -4.73 2.44
N ALA A 12 11.01 -4.57 3.68
CA ALA A 12 10.49 -3.51 4.52
C ALA A 12 10.67 -2.21 3.75
N ALA A 13 9.57 -1.49 3.51
CA ALA A 13 9.65 -0.16 2.96
C ALA A 13 10.12 0.76 4.09
N PHE A 14 11.09 1.62 3.81
CA PHE A 14 11.68 2.52 4.79
C PHE A 14 11.41 3.97 4.39
N SER A 15 11.15 4.82 5.38
CA SER A 15 11.32 6.26 5.23
C SER A 15 12.70 6.67 5.73
N ALA A 16 13.40 7.50 4.96
CA ALA A 16 14.69 8.04 5.35
C ALA A 16 14.50 9.31 6.20
N THR A 17 15.23 9.43 7.30
CA THR A 17 15.20 10.60 8.20
C THR A 17 16.57 11.30 8.32
N ASN A 18 17.39 11.21 7.28
CA ASN A 18 18.77 11.68 7.29
C ASN A 18 18.88 13.19 7.54
N THR A 19 19.79 13.60 8.42
CA THR A 19 20.15 15.00 8.67
C THR A 19 21.64 15.21 8.41
N ALA A 20 22.01 16.36 7.83
CA ALA A 20 23.39 16.80 7.70
C ALA A 20 23.53 18.16 8.40
N ILE A 21 24.42 18.24 9.39
CA ILE A 21 24.76 19.49 10.10
C ILE A 21 26.21 19.78 9.77
N ASP A 22 26.44 20.84 8.99
CA ASP A 22 27.73 21.40 8.61
C ASP A 22 28.80 20.36 8.17
N PRO A 23 28.82 19.94 6.89
CA PRO A 23 29.86 19.04 6.41
C PRO A 23 31.26 19.69 6.33
N GLY A 24 31.38 21.02 6.55
CA GLY A 24 32.60 21.79 6.35
C GLY A 24 32.95 21.99 4.87
N GLY A 25 33.38 23.20 4.49
CA GLY A 25 33.72 23.51 3.10
C GLY A 25 34.26 24.91 2.88
N GLY A 26 35.45 25.20 3.43
CA GLY A 26 36.20 26.41 3.13
C GLY A 26 37.70 26.11 3.04
N SER A 27 38.26 26.23 1.83
CA SER A 27 39.67 26.04 1.42
C SER A 27 40.01 24.71 0.72
N LEU A 28 41.04 24.77 -0.14
CA LEU A 28 41.58 23.76 -1.08
C LEU A 28 42.28 22.60 -0.35
N THR A 29 41.66 22.05 0.68
CA THR A 29 42.16 20.88 1.40
C THR A 29 40.96 19.99 1.71
N LEU A 30 40.95 18.80 1.13
CA LEU A 30 39.92 17.80 1.40
C LEU A 30 40.17 17.27 2.81
N VAL A 31 39.57 17.91 3.80
CA VAL A 31 39.47 17.39 5.16
C VAL A 31 38.35 16.34 5.16
N PRO A 32 38.51 15.18 5.83
CA PRO A 32 37.42 14.22 5.95
C PRO A 32 36.17 14.90 6.49
N SER A 33 35.04 14.77 5.80
CA SER A 33 33.76 15.23 6.31
C SER A 33 33.45 14.53 7.63
N GLY A 34 32.80 15.23 8.56
CA GLY A 34 32.32 14.63 9.81
C GLY A 34 31.42 13.41 9.57
N PRO A 35 31.15 12.60 10.61
CA PRO A 35 30.35 11.39 10.47
C PRO A 35 28.94 11.72 9.93
N VAL A 36 28.54 11.03 8.86
CA VAL A 36 27.18 11.08 8.32
C VAL A 36 26.35 10.02 9.02
N THR A 37 25.24 10.42 9.63
CA THR A 37 24.29 9.49 10.23
C THR A 37 23.18 9.18 9.24
N VAL A 38 23.06 7.91 8.86
CA VAL A 38 21.95 7.42 8.04
C VAL A 38 20.90 6.84 8.98
N ASN A 39 19.71 7.45 8.99
CA ASN A 39 18.59 7.02 9.78
C ASN A 39 17.48 6.49 8.87
N SER A 40 16.93 5.33 9.22
CA SER A 40 15.80 4.72 8.52
C SER A 40 14.74 4.28 9.52
N VAL A 41 13.47 4.55 9.22
CA VAL A 41 12.33 4.07 10.00
C VAL A 41 11.48 3.16 9.11
N PRO A 42 11.09 1.96 9.57
CA PRO A 42 10.17 1.11 8.82
C PRO A 42 8.81 1.80 8.65
N LEU A 43 8.25 1.72 7.45
CA LEU A 43 6.83 2.01 7.23
C LEU A 43 5.99 0.84 7.77
N ALA A 44 4.84 1.15 8.35
CA ALA A 44 3.87 0.12 8.67
C ALA A 44 3.00 -0.16 7.44
N LEU A 45 3.03 -1.41 6.96
CA LEU A 45 2.15 -1.93 5.91
C LEU A 45 1.17 -2.93 6.54
N VAL A 46 -0.13 -2.67 6.43
CA VAL A 46 -1.17 -3.57 6.95
C VAL A 46 -2.19 -3.84 5.86
N LYS A 47 -2.54 -5.12 5.68
CA LYS A 47 -3.72 -5.53 4.91
C LYS A 47 -4.82 -5.96 5.89
N GLN A 48 -6.03 -5.47 5.67
CA GLN A 48 -7.18 -5.76 6.51
C GLN A 48 -8.41 -6.10 5.66
N ALA A 49 -9.24 -7.00 6.18
CA ALA A 49 -10.55 -7.30 5.62
C ALA A 49 -11.65 -6.60 6.43
N ARG A 50 -12.71 -6.12 5.76
CA ARG A 50 -13.87 -5.48 6.40
C ARG A 50 -15.16 -5.88 5.71
N ASP A 51 -16.27 -5.88 6.44
CA ASP A 51 -17.59 -5.97 5.84
C ASP A 51 -18.01 -4.63 5.17
N LEU A 52 -19.17 -4.62 4.51
CA LEU A 52 -19.67 -3.42 3.83
C LEU A 52 -20.06 -2.28 4.78
N SER A 53 -20.27 -2.55 6.06
CA SER A 53 -20.51 -1.51 7.07
C SER A 53 -19.21 -0.84 7.53
N GLY A 54 -18.06 -1.47 7.23
CA GLY A 54 -16.75 -1.02 7.66
C GLY A 54 -16.21 -1.73 8.89
N ALA A 55 -16.94 -2.69 9.44
CA ALA A 55 -16.47 -3.44 10.59
C ALA A 55 -15.31 -4.36 10.19
N VAL A 56 -14.31 -4.47 11.07
CA VAL A 56 -13.14 -5.32 10.86
C VAL A 56 -13.54 -6.79 10.89
N LEU A 57 -13.17 -7.51 9.84
CA LEU A 57 -13.24 -8.96 9.82
C LEU A 57 -11.92 -9.50 10.40
N ALA A 58 -11.99 -9.96 11.65
CA ALA A 58 -10.83 -10.52 12.34
C ALA A 58 -10.28 -11.76 11.61
N THR A 59 -9.03 -12.10 11.87
CA THR A 59 -8.42 -13.33 11.35
C THR A 59 -9.27 -14.54 11.71
N GLY A 60 -9.62 -15.35 10.71
CA GLY A 60 -10.48 -16.52 10.88
C GLY A 60 -11.97 -16.21 11.00
N ALA A 61 -12.39 -14.97 10.78
CA ALA A 61 -13.81 -14.63 10.67
C ALA A 61 -14.47 -15.42 9.53
N ASN A 62 -15.69 -15.90 9.79
CA ASN A 62 -16.48 -16.57 8.77
C ASN A 62 -17.05 -15.54 7.80
N VAL A 63 -16.92 -15.82 6.50
CA VAL A 63 -17.57 -15.09 5.42
C VAL A 63 -18.41 -16.06 4.60
N THR A 64 -19.51 -15.59 4.03
CA THR A 64 -20.43 -16.44 3.26
C THR A 64 -20.08 -16.36 1.77
N PRO A 65 -20.12 -17.46 1.01
CA PRO A 65 -20.07 -17.39 -0.46
C PRO A 65 -21.09 -16.40 -1.03
N GLY A 66 -20.67 -15.60 -2.00
CA GLY A 66 -21.43 -14.49 -2.57
C GLY A 66 -21.41 -13.19 -1.75
N GLN A 67 -20.85 -13.19 -0.53
CA GLN A 67 -20.71 -11.97 0.27
C GLN A 67 -19.68 -11.03 -0.36
N THR A 68 -20.01 -9.74 -0.45
CA THR A 68 -19.03 -8.70 -0.81
C THR A 68 -18.35 -8.17 0.45
N ILE A 69 -17.03 -8.06 0.42
CA ILE A 69 -16.20 -7.50 1.50
C ILE A 69 -15.22 -6.48 0.92
N TYR A 70 -14.64 -5.65 1.78
CA TYR A 70 -13.49 -4.80 1.44
C TYR A 70 -12.20 -5.51 1.83
N PHE A 71 -11.20 -5.42 0.96
CA PHE A 71 -9.80 -5.44 1.38
C PHE A 71 -9.26 -4.01 1.42
N VAL A 72 -8.42 -3.73 2.41
CA VAL A 72 -7.82 -2.42 2.63
C VAL A 72 -6.32 -2.59 2.88
N LEU A 73 -5.53 -1.79 2.18
CA LEU A 73 -4.08 -1.67 2.32
C LEU A 73 -3.78 -0.33 3.00
N TYR A 74 -3.07 -0.37 4.13
CA TYR A 74 -2.65 0.80 4.88
C TYR A 74 -1.13 0.95 4.80
N VAL A 75 -0.66 2.17 4.49
CA VAL A 75 0.74 2.56 4.59
C VAL A 75 0.83 3.74 5.57
N ASP A 76 1.34 3.52 6.77
CA ASP A 76 1.51 4.56 7.77
C ASP A 76 2.97 5.07 7.77
N ASN A 77 3.13 6.38 7.52
CA ASN A 77 4.40 7.07 7.60
C ASN A 77 4.40 8.05 8.79
N THR A 78 4.88 7.56 9.92
CA THR A 78 4.99 8.33 11.17
C THR A 78 6.19 9.27 11.21
N THR A 79 7.00 9.32 10.15
CA THR A 79 8.18 10.19 10.07
C THR A 79 7.81 11.57 9.53
N ALA A 80 8.65 12.57 9.77
CA ALA A 80 8.48 13.91 9.20
C ALA A 80 8.77 13.98 7.69
N TYR A 81 9.34 12.94 7.09
CA TYR A 81 9.81 12.94 5.71
C TYR A 81 8.94 12.04 4.82
N PRO A 82 8.76 12.40 3.54
CA PRO A 82 7.99 11.58 2.63
C PRO A 82 8.72 10.27 2.32
N ALA A 83 7.95 9.18 2.24
CA ALA A 83 8.38 7.95 1.59
C ALA A 83 7.95 7.99 0.13
N ASN A 84 8.90 7.85 -0.79
CA ASN A 84 8.68 8.00 -2.22
C ASN A 84 8.82 6.66 -2.94
N ASP A 85 8.22 6.58 -4.13
CA ASP A 85 8.35 5.43 -5.05
C ASP A 85 7.94 4.10 -4.41
N ILE A 86 6.90 4.12 -3.57
CA ILE A 86 6.38 2.92 -2.94
C ILE A 86 5.68 2.06 -3.99
N GLN A 87 5.97 0.76 -3.98
CA GLN A 87 5.28 -0.24 -4.77
C GLN A 87 4.63 -1.27 -3.85
N ILE A 88 3.36 -1.55 -4.07
CA ILE A 88 2.62 -2.60 -3.36
C ILE A 88 2.06 -3.56 -4.40
N THR A 89 2.21 -4.86 -4.15
CA THR A 89 1.60 -5.91 -4.97
C THR A 89 0.78 -6.81 -4.06
N ASP A 90 -0.47 -7.04 -4.42
CA ASP A 90 -1.39 -7.93 -3.73
C ASP A 90 -1.86 -9.00 -4.72
N GLN A 91 -1.72 -10.27 -4.34
CA GLN A 91 -2.18 -11.42 -5.10
C GLN A 91 -3.50 -11.89 -4.53
N LEU A 92 -4.57 -11.74 -5.30
CA LEU A 92 -5.91 -12.20 -4.98
C LEU A 92 -6.08 -13.61 -5.53
N ASP A 93 -6.47 -14.54 -4.66
CA ASP A 93 -6.78 -15.91 -5.06
C ASP A 93 -8.19 -15.97 -5.64
N GLU A 94 -8.30 -16.10 -6.97
CA GLU A 94 -9.59 -16.19 -7.67
C GLU A 94 -10.38 -17.44 -7.30
N SER A 95 -9.78 -18.45 -6.66
CA SER A 95 -10.56 -19.57 -6.14
C SER A 95 -11.40 -19.18 -4.91
N ALA A 96 -11.03 -18.10 -4.23
CA ALA A 96 -11.67 -17.62 -3.01
C ALA A 96 -12.34 -16.24 -3.16
N PHE A 97 -11.80 -15.37 -4.01
CA PHE A 97 -12.25 -13.98 -4.14
C PHE A 97 -12.27 -13.53 -5.60
N THR A 98 -13.40 -12.98 -6.04
CA THR A 98 -13.51 -12.30 -7.34
C THR A 98 -13.46 -10.80 -7.15
N TYR A 99 -12.56 -10.10 -7.84
CA TYR A 99 -12.48 -8.63 -7.80
C TYR A 99 -13.75 -7.96 -8.35
N LEU A 100 -14.20 -6.89 -7.69
CA LEU A 100 -15.30 -6.07 -8.18
C LEU A 100 -14.77 -4.83 -8.92
N MET A 101 -15.03 -4.74 -10.22
CA MET A 101 -14.61 -3.59 -11.03
C MET A 101 -15.22 -2.26 -10.55
N ASN A 102 -14.47 -1.18 -10.77
CA ASN A 102 -14.75 0.20 -10.34
C ASN A 102 -15.03 0.30 -8.83
N SER A 103 -14.24 -0.42 -8.03
CA SER A 103 -14.39 -0.44 -6.57
C SER A 103 -13.22 0.15 -5.82
N MET A 104 -12.15 0.55 -6.52
CA MET A 104 -10.95 1.03 -5.87
C MET A 104 -11.10 2.47 -5.40
N GLU A 105 -10.68 2.73 -4.18
CA GLU A 105 -10.74 4.05 -3.55
C GLU A 105 -9.50 4.28 -2.68
N THR A 106 -9.15 5.54 -2.49
CA THR A 106 -8.02 5.97 -1.67
C THR A 106 -8.41 7.03 -0.66
N ALA A 107 -7.72 7.05 0.47
CA ALA A 107 -7.85 8.08 1.49
C ALA A 107 -6.48 8.48 2.04
N VAL A 108 -6.41 9.71 2.54
CA VAL A 108 -5.24 10.26 3.22
C VAL A 108 -5.69 10.81 4.56
N VAL A 109 -5.08 10.34 5.64
CA VAL A 109 -5.36 10.84 6.99
C VAL A 109 -4.04 11.07 7.73
N PRO A 110 -4.05 11.74 8.90
CA PRO A 110 -2.86 11.85 9.73
C PRO A 110 -2.27 10.48 10.10
N ALA A 111 -0.95 10.38 10.19
CA ALA A 111 -0.28 9.16 10.68
C ALA A 111 -0.78 8.78 12.08
N GLY A 112 -0.87 7.48 12.36
CA GLY A 112 -1.40 6.96 13.63
C GLY A 112 -2.91 7.19 13.85
N SER A 113 -3.67 7.62 12.83
CA SER A 113 -5.13 7.67 12.90
C SER A 113 -5.70 6.28 13.21
N ASP A 114 -6.73 6.22 14.04
CA ASP A 114 -7.42 4.97 14.34
C ASP A 114 -8.35 4.52 13.20
N ASP A 115 -8.78 3.26 13.27
CA ASP A 115 -9.66 2.63 12.30
C ASP A 115 -10.97 3.39 12.05
N ALA A 116 -11.53 4.00 13.09
CA ALA A 116 -12.80 4.72 13.00
C ALA A 116 -12.62 6.04 12.23
N ALA A 117 -11.56 6.78 12.54
CA ALA A 117 -11.20 8.03 11.85
C ALA A 117 -10.86 7.79 10.38
N ILE A 118 -10.14 6.72 10.06
CA ILE A 118 -9.85 6.33 8.67
C ILE A 118 -11.15 6.06 7.91
N TRP A 119 -12.07 5.30 8.52
CA TRP A 119 -13.27 4.84 7.83
C TRP A 119 -14.34 5.93 7.67
N ALA A 120 -14.44 6.84 8.63
CA ALA A 120 -15.31 8.01 8.55
C ALA A 120 -14.76 9.11 7.60
N GLY A 121 -13.49 9.00 7.19
CA GLY A 121 -12.83 9.95 6.28
C GLY A 121 -13.42 9.97 4.87
N ALA A 122 -13.02 10.97 4.09
CA ALA A 122 -13.38 11.07 2.68
C ALA A 122 -12.55 10.09 1.84
N TRP A 123 -13.25 9.29 1.03
CA TRP A 123 -12.64 8.38 0.06
C TRP A 123 -12.78 8.95 -1.34
N SER A 124 -11.69 8.91 -2.12
CA SER A 124 -11.66 9.32 -3.52
C SER A 124 -11.53 8.08 -4.40
N SER A 125 -12.35 7.99 -5.44
CA SER A 125 -12.26 6.88 -6.40
C SER A 125 -10.92 6.90 -7.13
N LEU A 126 -10.35 5.71 -7.32
CA LEU A 126 -9.27 5.46 -8.26
C LEU A 126 -9.88 4.77 -9.48
N SER A 127 -9.27 4.92 -10.66
CA SER A 127 -9.63 4.06 -11.79
C SER A 127 -8.90 2.74 -11.63
N ASP A 128 -9.64 1.65 -11.85
CA ASP A 128 -9.13 0.28 -11.75
C ASP A 128 -8.44 -0.15 -13.05
N LEU A 129 -8.46 0.72 -14.06
CA LEU A 129 -8.00 0.43 -15.41
C LEU A 129 -6.47 0.32 -15.44
N ARG A 130 -6.00 -0.44 -16.43
CA ARG A 130 -4.56 -0.52 -16.67
C ARG A 130 -4.10 0.73 -17.41
N GLY A 131 -3.47 1.66 -16.68
CA GLY A 131 -2.73 2.78 -17.26
C GLY A 131 -3.56 3.99 -17.66
N ALA A 132 -4.67 4.26 -16.98
CA ALA A 132 -5.31 5.57 -17.07
C ALA A 132 -4.42 6.63 -16.39
N PRO A 133 -4.46 7.88 -16.88
CA PRO A 133 -3.48 8.91 -16.50
C PRO A 133 -3.51 9.31 -15.02
N ASP A 134 -4.58 9.00 -14.27
CA ASP A 134 -4.74 9.28 -12.83
C ASP A 134 -4.69 8.02 -11.94
N ASP A 135 -4.26 6.89 -12.50
CA ASP A 135 -4.34 5.60 -11.79
C ASP A 135 -3.17 5.44 -10.83
N LEU A 136 -3.42 5.54 -9.53
CA LEU A 136 -2.43 5.19 -8.51
C LEU A 136 -2.24 3.67 -8.40
N ALA A 137 -3.23 2.91 -8.84
CA ALA A 137 -3.32 1.47 -8.67
C ALA A 137 -4.19 0.86 -9.76
N SER A 138 -3.96 -0.41 -10.07
CA SER A 138 -4.75 -1.15 -11.05
C SER A 138 -4.72 -2.64 -10.76
N ILE A 139 -5.63 -3.37 -11.38
CA ILE A 139 -5.69 -4.83 -11.32
C ILE A 139 -5.47 -5.46 -12.69
N THR A 140 -4.75 -6.57 -12.72
CA THR A 140 -4.62 -7.42 -13.89
C THR A 140 -5.00 -8.84 -13.52
N ASP A 141 -5.98 -9.38 -14.25
CA ASP A 141 -6.19 -10.83 -14.35
C ASP A 141 -4.91 -11.44 -14.94
N SER A 142 -4.30 -12.38 -14.20
CA SER A 142 -3.08 -13.04 -14.64
C SER A 142 -3.32 -14.07 -15.75
N GLY A 143 -4.59 -14.40 -16.03
CA GLY A 143 -5.05 -15.28 -17.08
C GLY A 143 -4.93 -16.77 -16.73
N GLY A 144 -6.04 -17.50 -16.86
CA GLY A 144 -6.16 -18.96 -16.65
C GLY A 144 -7.49 -19.31 -15.94
N PRO A 145 -7.86 -20.59 -15.79
CA PRO A 145 -8.91 -20.94 -14.82
C PRO A 145 -8.41 -20.67 -13.39
N ALA A 146 -9.18 -19.93 -12.58
CA ALA A 146 -8.91 -19.58 -11.18
C ALA A 146 -7.42 -19.29 -10.89
N GLY A 147 -6.90 -18.22 -11.51
CA GLY A 147 -5.52 -17.76 -11.35
C GLY A 147 -5.36 -16.83 -10.14
N LEU A 148 -4.16 -16.25 -9.98
CA LEU A 148 -3.96 -15.16 -9.02
C LEU A 148 -4.21 -13.82 -9.73
N ASP A 149 -5.26 -13.12 -9.35
CA ASP A 149 -5.48 -11.74 -9.73
C ASP A 149 -4.38 -10.87 -9.12
N ARG A 150 -3.75 -9.97 -9.90
CA ARG A 150 -2.67 -9.12 -9.39
C ARG A 150 -3.12 -7.67 -9.31
N LEU A 151 -3.33 -7.19 -8.09
CA LEU A 151 -3.48 -5.77 -7.80
C LEU A 151 -2.10 -5.15 -7.55
N THR A 152 -1.86 -3.99 -8.14
CA THR A 152 -0.63 -3.22 -7.91
C THR A 152 -0.95 -1.78 -7.57
N VAL A 153 -0.11 -1.18 -6.72
CA VAL A 153 -0.13 0.23 -6.35
C VAL A 153 1.26 0.80 -6.58
N GLY A 154 1.34 2.00 -7.15
CA GLY A 154 2.61 2.60 -7.54
C GLY A 154 3.11 2.11 -8.89
N VAL A 155 4.11 2.79 -9.45
CA VAL A 155 4.68 2.51 -10.78
C VAL A 155 5.18 1.07 -10.84
N VAL A 156 4.67 0.27 -11.78
CA VAL A 156 5.21 -1.05 -12.09
C VAL A 156 5.36 -1.19 -13.61
N ALA A 157 6.40 -1.89 -14.07
CA ALA A 157 6.75 -1.93 -15.50
C ALA A 157 5.61 -2.41 -16.43
N VAL A 158 4.64 -3.13 -15.89
CA VAL A 158 3.53 -3.75 -16.64
C VAL A 158 2.19 -3.08 -16.34
N GLN A 159 2.07 -2.17 -15.38
CA GLN A 159 0.83 -1.42 -15.15
C GLN A 159 1.24 0.05 -14.97
N ALA A 160 0.81 0.92 -15.90
CA ALA A 160 1.24 2.32 -15.97
C ALA A 160 0.59 3.19 -14.87
N ASN A 161 0.60 2.68 -13.63
CA ASN A 161 0.17 3.40 -12.46
C ASN A 161 1.13 4.57 -12.20
N GLN A 162 0.64 5.64 -11.60
CA GLN A 162 1.44 6.73 -11.09
C GLN A 162 2.31 6.31 -9.91
N THR A 163 3.33 7.12 -9.62
CA THR A 163 4.16 6.97 -8.43
C THR A 163 3.35 7.14 -7.15
N LEU A 164 3.44 6.17 -6.24
CA LEU A 164 2.92 6.33 -4.89
C LEU A 164 3.98 7.00 -4.01
N ASN A 165 3.66 8.23 -3.59
CA ASN A 165 4.35 8.92 -2.52
C ASN A 165 3.43 9.03 -1.29
N VAL A 166 4.00 8.79 -0.11
CA VAL A 166 3.33 8.94 1.18
C VAL A 166 4.06 10.02 1.97
N SER A 167 3.42 11.18 2.08
CA SER A 167 3.95 12.33 2.82
C SER A 167 4.29 11.97 4.27
N GLY A 168 5.24 12.69 4.86
CA GLY A 168 5.52 12.56 6.28
C GLY A 168 4.29 12.89 7.13
N ASN A 169 4.16 12.19 8.26
CA ASN A 169 3.04 12.28 9.19
C ASN A 169 1.66 11.99 8.56
N THR A 170 1.63 11.14 7.53
CA THR A 170 0.36 10.72 6.91
C THR A 170 0.26 9.20 6.81
N LEU A 171 -0.98 8.72 6.84
CA LEU A 171 -1.36 7.37 6.49
C LEU A 171 -2.11 7.41 5.15
N ARG A 172 -1.67 6.56 4.22
CA ARG A 172 -2.37 6.28 2.96
C ARG A 172 -3.17 5.00 3.13
N ALA A 173 -4.45 5.04 2.81
CA ALA A 173 -5.30 3.86 2.75
C ALA A 173 -5.80 3.65 1.32
N ILE A 174 -5.78 2.42 0.83
CA ILE A 174 -6.35 2.03 -0.46
C ILE A 174 -7.27 0.85 -0.21
N ARG A 175 -8.53 0.95 -0.64
CA ARG A 175 -9.51 -0.13 -0.50
C ARG A 175 -10.07 -0.53 -1.84
N PHE A 176 -10.53 -1.77 -1.91
CA PHE A 176 -11.25 -2.31 -3.05
C PHE A 176 -12.19 -3.41 -2.58
N ARG A 177 -13.19 -3.73 -3.40
CA ARG A 177 -14.20 -4.73 -3.07
C ARG A 177 -13.92 -6.04 -3.79
N VAL A 178 -14.22 -7.13 -3.11
CA VAL A 178 -14.20 -8.48 -3.66
C VAL A 178 -15.49 -9.22 -3.27
N THR A 179 -15.91 -10.15 -4.11
CA THR A 179 -16.97 -11.12 -3.81
C THR A 179 -16.31 -12.42 -3.39
N VAL A 180 -16.75 -12.98 -2.27
CA VAL A 180 -16.33 -14.32 -1.80
C VAL A 180 -16.95 -15.37 -2.73
N ASN A 181 -16.15 -16.33 -3.19
CA ASN A 181 -16.60 -17.40 -4.09
C ASN A 181 -17.23 -18.59 -3.35
#